data_AF-A0A9P1R276-F1
#
_entry.id   AF-A0A9P1R276-F1
#
_cell.length_a   1.000
_cell.length_b   1.000
_cell.length_c   1.000
_cell.angle_alpha   90.00
_cell.angle_beta   90.00
_cell.angle_gamma   90.00
#
_symmetry.space_group_name_H-M   'P 1'
#
loop_
_entity.id
_entity.type
_entity.pdbx_description
1 polymer ?
#
loop_
_entity_poly.entity_id
_entity_poly.type
_entity_poly.pdbx_seq_one_letter_code
_entity_poly.pdbx_strand_id
1 'polypeptide(L)'
;MTDYIVISLKHTKRRHKAITLWRSDDRGYCWKMESAGIYSEERILEHLGYYNSGCSNIAVPLSLMPFLVDDVEYDTKEFGVCLPNNAATWKKLLASVIRPTQYPSHPEYPGSRRTKEAA
;
A
#
# COMPACT_ATOMS: atom_id res chain seq x y z
N MET A 1 4.34 19.44 8.22
CA MET A 1 3.99 18.09 8.67
C MET A 1 3.72 17.25 7.44
N THR A 2 4.32 16.07 7.34
CA THR A 2 4.13 15.18 6.19
C THR A 2 3.03 14.17 6.54
N ASP A 3 2.05 14.04 5.66
CA ASP A 3 1.01 13.04 5.78
C ASP A 3 1.38 11.76 5.05
N TYR A 4 0.92 10.65 5.58
CA TYR A 4 1.22 9.31 5.09
C TYR A 4 -0.05 8.52 4.83
N ILE A 5 0.06 7.56 3.93
CA ILE A 5 -0.93 6.49 3.78
C ILE A 5 -0.28 5.16 4.14
N VAL A 6 -1.10 4.23 4.63
CA VAL A 6 -0.64 2.88 4.98
C VAL A 6 -1.15 1.89 3.95
N ILE A 7 -0.22 1.15 3.37
CA ILE A 7 -0.45 0.14 2.35
C ILE A 7 -0.37 -1.24 2.99
N SER A 8 -1.33 -2.10 2.71
CA SER A 8 -1.30 -3.49 3.14
C SER A 8 -0.69 -4.40 2.08
N LEU A 9 0.48 -4.95 2.39
CA LEU A 9 1.11 -6.00 1.60
C LEU A 9 0.38 -7.34 1.76
N LYS A 10 -0.13 -7.62 2.97
CA LYS A 10 -0.83 -8.88 3.27
C LYS A 10 -2.12 -9.04 2.47
N HIS A 11 -2.88 -7.95 2.34
CA HIS A 11 -4.17 -7.93 1.66
C HIS A 11 -4.07 -7.60 0.16
N THR A 12 -2.95 -7.04 -0.30
CA THR A 12 -2.70 -6.90 -1.74
C THR A 12 -2.24 -8.24 -2.31
N LYS A 13 -3.05 -8.84 -3.19
CA LYS A 13 -2.75 -10.12 -3.83
C LYS A 13 -2.35 -9.93 -5.28
N ARG A 14 -1.60 -10.91 -5.80
CA ARG A 14 -1.13 -10.93 -7.19
C ARG A 14 -2.23 -10.71 -8.23
N ARG A 15 -3.46 -11.15 -7.95
CA ARG A 15 -4.61 -11.00 -8.87
C ARG A 15 -5.28 -9.62 -8.80
N HIS A 16 -5.01 -8.83 -7.76
CA HIS A 16 -5.64 -7.53 -7.60
C HIS A 16 -5.06 -6.56 -8.63
N LYS A 17 -5.92 -5.77 -9.26
CA LYS A 17 -5.53 -4.70 -10.18
C LYS A 17 -5.09 -3.42 -9.45
N ALA A 18 -5.57 -3.24 -8.21
CA ALA A 18 -5.27 -2.11 -7.35
C ALA A 18 -4.62 -2.57 -6.03
N ILE A 19 -3.75 -1.74 -5.47
CA ILE A 19 -3.09 -1.95 -4.18
C ILE A 19 -4.10 -1.68 -3.05
N THR A 20 -4.06 -2.52 -2.00
CA THR A 20 -4.93 -2.38 -0.84
C THR A 20 -4.37 -1.38 0.17
N LEU A 21 -5.20 -0.42 0.55
CA LEU A 21 -4.91 0.68 1.46
C LEU A 21 -5.67 0.49 2.78
N TRP A 22 -5.15 1.07 3.85
CA TRP A 22 -5.88 1.19 5.11
C TRP A 22 -6.88 2.34 5.03
N ARG A 23 -8.05 2.17 5.62
CA ARG A 23 -9.02 3.25 5.87
C ARG A 23 -8.59 4.09 7.06
N SER A 24 -9.25 5.23 7.28
CA SER A 24 -9.06 6.05 8.49
C SER A 24 -9.35 5.26 9.77
N ASP A 25 -8.68 5.64 10.86
CA ASP A 25 -8.86 5.08 12.21
C ASP A 25 -8.67 3.56 12.31
N ASP A 26 -7.81 2.99 11.46
CA ASP A 26 -7.51 1.55 11.45
C ASP A 26 -8.76 0.67 11.15
N ARG A 27 -9.83 1.24 10.57
CA ARG A 27 -11.16 0.58 10.39
C ARG A 27 -11.27 -0.24 9.11
N GLY A 28 -10.24 -1.03 8.82
CA GLY A 28 -10.22 -1.96 7.69
C GLY A 28 -9.60 -1.38 6.42
N TYR A 29 -10.00 -1.92 5.28
CA TYR A 29 -9.28 -1.75 4.01
C TYR A 29 -10.12 -1.13 2.91
N CYS A 30 -9.46 -0.46 1.98
CA CYS A 30 -10.03 0.05 0.75
C CYS A 30 -9.02 -0.09 -0.40
N TRP A 31 -9.46 0.23 -1.61
CA TRP A 31 -8.59 0.28 -2.79
C TRP A 31 -8.66 1.64 -3.49
N LYS A 32 -9.73 2.42 -3.27
CA LYS A 32 -9.86 3.79 -3.78
C LYS A 32 -9.15 4.80 -2.88
N MET A 33 -8.53 5.79 -3.50
CA MET A 33 -7.85 6.88 -2.79
C MET A 33 -8.79 7.72 -1.93
N GLU A 34 -10.02 7.99 -2.39
CA GLU A 34 -11.01 8.78 -1.63
C GLU A 34 -11.40 8.17 -0.28
N SER A 35 -11.22 6.85 -0.12
CA SER A 35 -11.54 6.11 1.10
C SER A 35 -10.30 5.82 1.95
N ALA A 36 -9.10 6.18 1.46
CA ALA A 36 -7.86 5.88 2.14
C ALA A 36 -7.70 6.74 3.40
N GLY A 37 -7.21 6.12 4.47
CA GLY A 37 -6.85 6.82 5.69
C GLY A 37 -5.58 7.63 5.51
N ILE A 38 -5.61 8.85 6.02
CA ILE A 38 -4.46 9.74 6.09
C ILE A 38 -3.97 9.76 7.54
N TYR A 39 -2.68 9.53 7.71
CA TYR A 39 -2.03 9.39 9.01
C TYR A 39 -0.92 10.43 9.13
N SER A 40 -0.85 11.10 10.28
CA SER A 40 0.25 12.02 10.56
C SER A 40 1.57 11.26 10.75
N GLU A 41 2.68 11.92 10.41
CA GLU A 41 4.02 11.38 10.64
C GLU A 41 4.23 10.91 12.09
N GLU A 42 3.80 11.72 13.06
CA GLU A 42 3.95 11.45 14.49
C GLU A 42 3.29 10.12 14.88
N ARG A 43 2.04 9.90 14.44
CA ARG A 43 1.29 8.66 14.72
C ARG A 43 1.96 7.44 14.09
N ILE A 44 2.48 7.58 12.87
CA ILE A 44 3.20 6.50 12.20
C ILE A 44 4.49 6.16 12.95
N LEU A 45 5.24 7.16 13.41
CA LEU A 45 6.50 6.96 14.11
C LEU A 45 6.29 6.37 15.51
N GLU A 46 5.26 6.79 16.23
CA GLU A 46 4.91 6.24 17.56
C GLU A 46 4.55 4.75 17.49
N HIS A 47 3.96 4.31 16.38
CA HIS A 47 3.56 2.91 16.16
C HIS A 47 4.21 2.32 14.90
N LEU A 48 5.51 2.55 14.71
CA LEU A 48 6.22 2.21 13.47
C LEU A 48 6.13 0.73 13.10
N GLY A 49 6.20 -0.19 14.07
CA GLY A 49 6.08 -1.63 13.81
C GLY A 49 4.68 -2.05 13.33
N TYR A 50 3.64 -1.30 13.68
CA TYR A 50 2.27 -1.57 13.27
C TYR A 50 2.00 -1.09 11.84
N TYR A 51 2.37 0.16 11.56
CA TYR A 51 2.13 0.81 10.28
C TYR A 51 3.20 0.52 9.21
N ASN A 52 4.42 0.16 9.62
CA ASN A 52 5.57 -0.03 8.74
C ASN A 52 6.39 -1.29 9.09
N SER A 53 5.73 -2.41 9.36
CA SER A 53 6.38 -3.71 9.62
C SER A 53 7.21 -4.22 8.44
N GLY A 54 6.84 -3.86 7.22
CA GLY A 54 7.47 -4.31 5.98
C GLY A 54 7.00 -5.67 5.48
N CYS A 55 6.62 -6.61 6.33
CA CYS A 55 6.02 -7.89 5.90
C CYS A 55 4.51 -7.81 5.73
N SER A 56 3.83 -6.98 6.53
CA SER A 56 2.37 -6.82 6.48
C SER A 56 1.96 -5.48 5.92
N ASN A 57 2.62 -4.40 6.35
CA ASN A 57 2.25 -3.03 5.98
C ASN A 57 3.50 -2.16 5.75
N ILE A 58 3.35 -1.16 4.89
CA ILE A 58 4.32 -0.08 4.71
C ILE A 58 3.63 1.28 4.75
N ALA A 59 4.30 2.28 5.31
CA ALA A 59 3.83 3.65 5.33
C ALA A 59 4.62 4.49 4.31
N VAL A 60 3.90 5.19 3.42
CA VAL A 60 4.48 6.00 2.34
C VAL A 60 3.89 7.42 2.35
N PRO A 61 4.66 8.45 1.94
CA PRO A 61 4.17 9.82 1.89
C PRO A 61 2.97 9.98 0.96
N LEU A 62 1.96 10.71 1.41
CA LEU A 62 0.78 11.08 0.64
C LEU A 62 1.15 11.93 -0.60
N SER A 63 2.25 12.68 -0.52
CA SER A 63 2.75 13.50 -1.63
C SER A 63 3.12 12.73 -2.90
N LEU A 64 3.28 11.41 -2.82
CA LEU A 64 3.53 10.55 -3.98
C LEU A 64 2.26 10.26 -4.79
N MET A 65 1.09 10.33 -4.15
CA MET A 65 -0.17 9.86 -4.75
C MET A 65 -0.47 10.52 -6.10
N PRO A 66 -0.34 11.85 -6.28
CA PRO A 66 -0.63 12.50 -7.57
C PRO A 66 0.18 11.96 -8.77
N PHE A 67 1.31 11.30 -8.53
CA PHE A 67 2.21 10.77 -9.56
C PHE A 67 2.08 9.26 -9.78
N LEU A 68 1.35 8.57 -8.91
CA LEU A 68 1.25 7.12 -8.89
C LEU A 68 -0.16 6.60 -9.12
N VAL A 69 -1.17 7.40 -8.78
CA VAL A 69 -2.55 6.99 -8.92
C VAL A 69 -2.97 6.97 -10.38
N ASP A 70 -3.83 6.03 -10.70
CA ASP A 70 -4.44 5.87 -12.01
C ASP A 70 -5.91 5.48 -11.83
N ASP A 71 -6.73 5.72 -12.84
CA ASP A 71 -8.11 5.23 -12.85
C ASP A 71 -8.12 3.78 -13.34
N VAL A 72 -8.51 2.87 -12.47
CA VAL A 72 -8.45 1.42 -12.74
C VAL A 72 -9.84 0.82 -12.66
N GLU A 73 -10.21 0.09 -13.72
CA GLU A 73 -11.40 -0.77 -13.71
C GLU A 73 -11.13 -2.04 -12.90
N TYR A 74 -11.79 -2.16 -11.74
CA TYR A 74 -11.79 -3.38 -10.97
C TYR A 74 -12.77 -4.41 -11.57
N ASP A 75 -12.57 -5.70 -11.30
CA ASP A 75 -13.29 -6.82 -11.96
C ASP A 75 -14.84 -6.74 -11.90
N THR A 76 -15.38 -5.89 -11.02
CA THR A 76 -16.81 -5.60 -10.85
C THR A 76 -17.36 -4.51 -11.78
N LYS A 77 -16.61 -4.05 -12.80
CA LYS A 77 -16.91 -2.85 -13.62
C LYS A 77 -16.94 -1.55 -12.81
N GLU A 78 -16.32 -1.56 -11.64
CA GLU A 78 -16.22 -0.39 -10.78
C GLU A 78 -14.91 0.34 -11.08
N PHE A 79 -15.02 1.63 -11.36
CA PHE A 79 -13.89 2.52 -11.62
C PHE A 79 -13.53 3.27 -10.35
N GLY A 80 -12.27 3.69 -10.27
CA GLY A 80 -11.76 4.39 -9.12
C GLY A 80 -10.30 4.75 -9.25
N VAL A 81 -10.00 5.99 -8.86
CA VAL A 81 -8.63 6.49 -8.70
C VAL A 81 -7.97 5.71 -7.57
N CYS A 82 -6.96 4.93 -7.92
CA CYS A 82 -6.27 4.04 -7.00
C CYS A 82 -4.79 3.88 -7.37
N LEU A 83 -4.03 3.20 -6.52
CA LEU A 83 -2.67 2.80 -6.85
C LEU A 83 -2.70 1.50 -7.68
N PRO A 84 -2.26 1.50 -8.95
CA PRO A 84 -2.28 0.30 -9.77
C PRO A 84 -1.25 -0.70 -9.23
N ASN A 85 -1.67 -1.95 -9.11
CA ASN A 85 -0.84 -3.04 -8.59
C ASN A 85 0.11 -3.55 -9.67
N ASN A 86 1.23 -2.87 -9.87
CA ASN A 86 2.26 -3.25 -10.84
C ASN A 86 3.68 -2.98 -10.33
N ALA A 87 4.67 -3.51 -11.03
CA ALA A 87 6.08 -3.41 -10.65
C ALA A 87 6.58 -1.95 -10.54
N ALA A 88 6.13 -1.07 -11.43
CA ALA A 88 6.58 0.32 -11.47
C ALA A 88 6.07 1.11 -10.25
N THR A 89 4.80 0.90 -9.87
CA THR A 89 4.21 1.49 -8.66
C THR A 89 4.94 0.98 -7.42
N TRP A 90 5.09 -0.35 -7.27
CA TRP A 90 5.77 -0.93 -6.11
C TRP A 90 7.22 -0.46 -5.96
N LYS A 91 7.97 -0.33 -7.07
CA LYS A 91 9.34 0.17 -7.04
C LYS A 91 9.42 1.57 -6.43
N LYS A 92 8.50 2.48 -6.82
CA LYS A 92 8.46 3.85 -6.28
C LYS A 92 8.02 3.86 -4.82
N LEU A 93 7.01 3.08 -4.45
CA LEU A 93 6.53 2.97 -3.07
C LEU A 93 7.60 2.47 -2.11
N LEU A 94 8.29 1.38 -2.45
CA LEU A 94 9.34 0.79 -1.62
C LEU A 94 10.56 1.70 -1.45
N ALA A 95 10.85 2.54 -2.45
CA ALA A 95 11.93 3.53 -2.37
C ALA A 95 11.60 4.73 -1.48
N SER A 96 10.33 4.93 -1.13
CA SER A 96 9.85 6.12 -0.41
C SER A 96 9.22 5.79 0.93
N VAL A 97 9.44 4.59 1.46
CA VAL A 97 8.95 4.20 2.80
C VAL A 97 9.55 5.13 3.85
N ILE A 98 8.74 5.53 4.84
CA ILE A 98 9.11 6.51 5.88
C ILE A 98 10.43 6.19 6.61
N ARG A 99 10.68 4.91 6.89
CA ARG A 99 11.85 4.37 7.59
C ARG A 99 12.13 2.94 7.12
N PRO A 100 13.35 2.41 7.36
CA PRO A 100 13.62 1.00 7.20
C PRO A 100 12.60 0.15 7.96
N THR A 101 12.06 -0.86 7.29
CA THR A 101 11.08 -1.77 7.86
C THR A 101 11.76 -2.84 8.72
N GLN A 102 11.04 -3.37 9.70
CA GLN A 102 11.55 -4.45 10.55
C GLN A 102 11.78 -5.75 9.77
N TYR A 103 10.91 -6.03 8.80
CA TYR A 103 10.98 -7.21 7.95
C TYR A 103 11.06 -6.82 6.47
N PRO A 104 11.66 -7.67 5.61
CA PRO A 104 11.68 -7.43 4.17
C PRO A 104 10.29 -7.35 3.55
N SER A 105 10.10 -6.39 2.65
CA SER A 105 8.86 -6.26 1.89
C SER A 105 8.86 -7.12 0.63
N HIS A 106 7.85 -7.97 0.53
CA HIS A 106 7.62 -8.85 -0.61
C HIS A 106 6.22 -8.63 -1.20
N PRO A 107 5.99 -7.50 -1.90
CA PRO A 107 4.70 -7.22 -2.50
C PRO A 107 4.32 -8.24 -3.58
N GLU A 108 3.05 -8.62 -3.62
CA GLU A 108 2.47 -9.44 -4.69
C GLU A 108 1.83 -8.56 -5.76
N TYR A 109 2.21 -8.78 -7.03
CA TYR A 109 1.62 -8.08 -8.18
C TYR A 109 1.69 -8.95 -9.44
N PRO A 110 0.84 -8.73 -10.46
CA PRO A 110 0.91 -9.48 -11.72
C PRO A 110 2.34 -9.54 -12.29
N GLY A 111 2.88 -10.76 -12.42
CA GLY A 111 4.27 -10.99 -12.88
C GLY A 111 5.32 -11.12 -11.76
N SER A 112 4.97 -10.90 -10.48
CA SER A 112 5.87 -11.18 -9.37
C SER A 112 6.14 -12.69 -9.21
N ARG A 113 7.34 -13.06 -8.75
CA ARG A 113 7.69 -14.46 -8.48
C ARG A 113 6.75 -15.03 -7.41
N ARG A 114 6.23 -16.24 -7.63
CA ARG A 114 5.49 -16.97 -6.59
C ARG A 114 6.45 -17.25 -5.42
N THR A 115 6.18 -16.65 -4.27
CA THR A 115 6.63 -17.20 -3.00
C THR A 115 5.94 -18.56 -2.88
N LYS A 116 6.72 -19.65 -2.87
CA LYS A 116 6.17 -20.95 -2.48
C LYS A 116 5.69 -20.78 -1.04
N GLU A 117 4.37 -20.76 -0.82
CA GLU A 117 3.85 -21.05 0.51
C GLU A 117 4.42 -22.42 0.89
N ALA A 118 5.09 -22.48 2.05
CA ALA A 118 5.46 -23.75 2.63
C ALA A 118 4.18 -24.55 2.83
N ALA A 119 4.16 -25.74 2.21
CA ALA A 119 3.07 -26.71 2.31
C ALA A 119 2.87 -27.20 3.74
#